data_AF-A0A1W6MTV3-F1
#
_entry.id   AF-A0A1W6MTV3-F1
#
_cell.length_a   1.000
_cell.length_b   1.000
_cell.length_c   1.000
_cell.angle_alpha   90.00
_cell.angle_beta   90.00
_cell.angle_gamma   90.00
#
_symmetry.space_group_name_H-M   'P 1'
#
loop_
_entity.id
_entity.type
_entity.pdbx_description
1 polymer ?
#
loop_
_entity_poly.entity_id
_entity_poly.type
_entity_poly.pdbx_seq_one_letter_code
_entity_poly.pdbx_strand_id
1 'polypeptide(L)'
;MSELVHREASLYDIEEIWGLLRDVAADISLPLSSAAEQELALTRVMQCLSDERSGVVVGPDKKILGVLLAQRDLLDLALIKKETLNVCIVAVAQSPLRAEALSLLLQTLVSRGAAIYASVSADDKQGLADALKENGFAPLESESKQTIYKWEPPASAAKAA
;
A
#
# COMPACT_ATOMS: atom_id res chain seq x y z
N MET A 1 8.99 4.71 23.97
CA MET A 1 8.04 4.69 22.84
C MET A 1 8.87 4.51 21.60
N SER A 2 8.70 3.40 20.90
CA SER A 2 9.40 3.09 19.65
C SER A 2 8.84 4.00 18.58
N GLU A 3 9.54 5.08 18.24
CA GLU A 3 9.01 6.08 17.31
C GLU A 3 9.03 5.50 15.88
N LEU A 4 7.85 5.11 15.39
CA LEU A 4 7.63 4.81 13.98
C LEU A 4 7.54 6.11 13.22
N VAL A 5 8.28 6.22 12.11
CA VAL A 5 8.29 7.42 11.28
C VAL A 5 7.78 7.06 9.89
N HIS A 6 6.76 7.77 9.42
CA HIS A 6 6.32 7.69 8.03
C HIS A 6 7.09 8.71 7.17
N ARG A 7 7.46 8.30 5.95
CA ARG A 7 7.89 9.22 4.89
C ARG A 7 7.51 8.69 3.52
N GLU A 8 7.55 9.55 2.51
CA GLU A 8 7.39 9.12 1.13
C GLU A 8 8.52 8.17 0.72
N ALA A 9 8.14 7.16 -0.06
CA ALA A 9 9.07 6.20 -0.63
C ALA A 9 9.71 6.80 -1.89
N SER A 10 10.99 6.52 -2.09
CA SER A 10 11.76 7.00 -3.24
C SER A 10 12.50 5.86 -3.94
N LEU A 11 13.05 6.11 -5.13
CA LEU A 11 13.89 5.14 -5.82
C LEU A 11 15.16 4.75 -5.04
N TYR A 12 15.61 5.57 -4.09
CA TYR A 12 16.73 5.23 -3.20
C TYR A 12 16.39 4.12 -2.21
N ASP A 13 15.10 3.90 -1.94
CA ASP A 13 14.62 2.89 -1.00
C ASP A 13 14.44 1.51 -1.63
N ILE A 14 14.67 1.39 -2.94
CA ILE A 14 14.31 0.21 -3.73
C ILE A 14 14.95 -1.07 -3.19
N GLU A 15 16.22 -1.01 -2.75
CA GLU A 15 16.94 -2.17 -2.25
C GLU A 15 16.33 -2.68 -0.93
N GLU A 16 16.06 -1.79 0.02
CA GLU A 16 15.43 -2.14 1.30
C GLU A 16 13.99 -2.60 1.11
N ILE A 17 13.21 -1.91 0.27
CA ILE A 17 11.83 -2.32 -0.07
C ILE A 17 11.85 -3.71 -0.72
N TRP A 18 12.76 -3.97 -1.66
CA TRP A 18 12.87 -5.26 -2.31
C TRP A 18 13.32 -6.37 -1.35
N GLY A 19 14.20 -6.06 -0.40
CA GLY A 19 14.53 -6.94 0.72
C GLY A 19 13.28 -7.33 1.51
N LEU A 20 12.54 -6.33 2.00
CA LEU A 20 11.30 -6.53 2.75
C LEU A 20 10.29 -7.37 1.97
N LEU A 21 10.04 -7.06 0.69
CA LEU A 21 9.06 -7.78 -0.13
C LEU A 21 9.43 -9.25 -0.32
N ARG A 22 10.72 -9.57 -0.47
CA ARG A 22 11.18 -10.96 -0.55
C ARG A 22 10.96 -11.70 0.76
N ASP A 23 11.24 -11.05 1.88
CA ASP A 23 11.11 -11.65 3.22
C ASP A 23 9.64 -11.99 3.55
N VAL A 24 8.69 -11.19 3.04
CA VAL A 24 7.26 -11.37 3.34
C VAL A 24 6.43 -11.82 2.13
N ALA A 25 7.06 -12.22 1.02
CA ALA A 25 6.38 -12.54 -0.24
C ALA A 25 5.27 -13.58 -0.07
N ALA A 26 5.51 -14.60 0.76
CA ALA A 26 4.55 -15.66 1.06
C ALA A 26 3.35 -15.16 1.90
N ASP A 27 3.52 -14.10 2.69
CA ASP A 27 2.46 -13.53 3.53
C ASP A 27 1.51 -12.62 2.72
N ILE A 28 2.02 -12.04 1.61
CA ILE A 28 1.26 -11.14 0.72
C ILE A 28 0.89 -11.77 -0.63
N SER A 29 1.20 -13.06 -0.82
CA SER A 29 0.99 -13.77 -2.09
C SER A 29 1.67 -13.12 -3.30
N LEU A 30 2.86 -12.53 -3.11
CA LEU A 30 3.64 -11.92 -4.20
C LEU A 30 4.44 -13.03 -4.94
N PRO A 31 4.18 -13.27 -6.23
CA PRO A 31 4.89 -14.31 -6.98
C PRO A 31 6.32 -13.87 -7.25
N LEU A 32 7.30 -14.62 -6.73
CA LEU A 32 8.74 -14.36 -6.87
C LEU A 32 9.54 -15.64 -7.19
N SER A 33 8.86 -16.71 -7.64
CA SER A 33 9.43 -18.04 -7.80
C SER A 33 10.34 -18.17 -9.03
N SER A 34 10.12 -17.34 -10.04
CA SER A 34 10.94 -17.30 -11.26
C SER A 34 11.59 -15.92 -11.48
N ALA A 35 12.64 -15.88 -12.30
CA ALA A 35 13.30 -14.62 -12.67
C ALA A 35 12.34 -13.64 -13.36
N ALA A 36 11.45 -14.14 -14.22
CA ALA A 36 10.44 -13.33 -14.89
C ALA A 36 9.44 -12.72 -13.91
N GLU A 37 9.00 -13.50 -12.90
CA GLU A 37 8.13 -12.99 -11.83
C GLU A 37 8.82 -11.91 -10.99
N GLN A 38 10.09 -12.11 -10.66
CA GLN A 38 10.89 -11.13 -9.92
C GLN A 38 11.07 -9.83 -10.73
N GLU A 39 11.34 -9.93 -12.03
CA GLU A 39 11.45 -8.77 -12.92
C GLU A 39 10.13 -7.98 -13.01
N LEU A 40 9.00 -8.68 -13.13
CA LEU A 40 7.68 -8.06 -13.15
C LEU A 40 7.37 -7.34 -11.84
N ALA A 41 7.63 -8.00 -10.70
CA ALA A 41 7.41 -7.40 -9.38
C ALA A 41 8.32 -6.19 -9.15
N LEU A 42 9.61 -6.27 -9.51
CA LEU A 42 10.54 -5.15 -9.38
C LEU A 42 10.15 -3.97 -10.29
N THR A 43 9.74 -4.26 -11.53
CA THR A 43 9.21 -3.23 -12.45
C THR A 43 7.99 -2.53 -11.84
N ARG A 44 7.09 -3.29 -11.22
CA ARG A 44 5.93 -2.72 -10.54
C ARG A 44 6.33 -1.81 -9.37
N VAL A 45 7.32 -2.23 -8.58
CA VAL A 45 7.88 -1.42 -7.49
C VAL A 45 8.44 -0.10 -8.03
N MET A 46 9.29 -0.16 -9.05
CA MET A 46 9.89 1.04 -9.67
C MET A 46 8.83 2.02 -10.17
N GLN A 47 7.78 1.52 -10.83
CA GLN A 47 6.67 2.37 -11.28
C GLN A 47 5.96 3.05 -10.10
N CYS A 48 5.64 2.32 -9.02
CA CYS A 48 4.98 2.89 -7.85
C CYS A 48 5.86 3.94 -7.13
N LEU A 49 7.17 3.74 -7.10
CA LEU A 49 8.12 4.69 -6.50
C LEU A 49 8.28 5.96 -7.35
N SER A 50 8.09 5.85 -8.67
CA SER A 50 8.19 7.00 -9.60
C SER A 50 6.98 7.94 -9.52
N ASP A 51 5.83 7.44 -9.05
CA ASP A 51 4.58 8.20 -8.98
C ASP A 51 4.45 9.09 -7.72
N GLU A 52 5.39 8.99 -6.76
CA GLU A 52 5.39 9.76 -5.50
C GLU A 52 4.07 9.64 -4.71
N ARG A 53 3.43 8.46 -4.79
CA ARG A 53 2.22 8.10 -4.03
C ARG A 53 2.45 6.97 -3.03
N SER A 54 3.65 6.40 -3.07
CA SER A 54 4.07 5.32 -2.20
C SER A 54 4.68 5.85 -0.90
N GLY A 55 4.50 5.12 0.19
CA GLY A 55 4.98 5.48 1.52
C GLY A 55 5.74 4.34 2.18
N VAL A 56 6.67 4.68 3.06
CA VAL A 56 7.38 3.73 3.92
C VAL A 56 7.24 4.14 5.38
N VAL A 57 7.20 3.13 6.25
CA VAL A 57 7.33 3.31 7.70
C VAL A 57 8.68 2.77 8.13
N VAL A 58 9.43 3.62 8.81
CA VAL A 58 10.77 3.35 9.32
C VAL A 58 10.69 3.05 10.81
N GLY A 59 11.37 1.99 11.22
CA GLY A 59 11.47 1.56 12.61
C GLY A 59 12.51 2.31 13.43
N PRO A 60 12.61 2.01 14.74
CA PRO A 60 13.60 2.62 15.64
C PRO A 60 15.06 2.34 15.24
N ASP A 61 15.30 1.25 14.53
CA ASP A 61 16.60 0.85 13.98
C ASP A 61 16.94 1.54 12.65
N LYS A 62 16.09 2.48 12.21
CA LYS A 62 16.17 3.21 10.94
C LYS A 62 15.99 2.34 9.69
N LYS A 63 15.50 1.11 9.84
CA LYS A 63 15.17 0.25 8.70
C LYS A 63 13.72 0.42 8.29
N ILE A 64 13.43 0.21 7.01
CA ILE A 64 12.05 0.13 6.52
C ILE A 64 11.38 -1.11 7.15
N LEU A 65 10.40 -0.86 8.01
CA LEU A 65 9.55 -1.88 8.62
C LEU A 65 8.31 -2.16 7.77
N GLY A 66 7.85 -1.18 6.99
CA GLY A 66 6.64 -1.31 6.19
C GLY A 66 6.67 -0.44 4.95
N VAL A 67 5.98 -0.89 3.91
CA VAL A 67 5.83 -0.19 2.65
C VAL A 67 4.38 -0.29 2.17
N LEU A 68 3.89 0.81 1.61
CA LEU A 68 2.66 0.88 0.85
C LEU A 68 3.00 1.45 -0.52
N LEU A 69 2.81 0.64 -1.56
CA LEU A 69 3.01 1.03 -2.95
C LEU A 69 1.67 1.34 -3.57
N ALA A 70 1.51 2.57 -4.05
CA ALA A 70 0.29 3.05 -4.68
C ALA A 70 0.60 3.76 -5.99
N GLN A 71 -0.36 3.70 -6.91
CA GLN A 71 -0.32 4.39 -8.20
C GLN A 71 -1.59 5.15 -8.43
N ARG A 72 -1.55 6.14 -9.33
CA ARG A 72 -2.77 6.81 -9.76
C ARG A 72 -3.53 5.93 -10.74
N ASP A 73 -4.85 5.97 -10.65
CA ASP A 73 -5.67 5.45 -11.73
C ASP A 73 -5.59 6.40 -12.94
N LEU A 74 -4.95 5.93 -14.01
CA LEU A 74 -4.74 6.72 -15.22
C LEU A 74 -6.05 6.97 -15.98
N LEU A 75 -7.04 6.09 -15.85
CA LEU A 75 -8.33 6.26 -16.53
C LEU A 75 -9.15 7.36 -15.85
N ASP A 76 -9.23 7.36 -14.52
CA ASP A 76 -9.93 8.42 -13.77
C ASP A 76 -9.27 9.79 -13.96
N LEU A 77 -7.93 9.82 -14.04
CA LEU A 77 -7.18 11.03 -14.34
C LEU A 77 -7.54 11.59 -15.72
N ALA A 78 -7.64 10.73 -16.73
CA ALA A 78 -7.91 11.11 -18.11
C ALA A 78 -9.37 11.54 -18.33
N LEU A 79 -10.33 10.93 -17.64
CA LEU A 79 -11.76 11.08 -17.92
C LEU A 79 -12.46 12.09 -17.01
N ILE A 80 -12.15 12.08 -15.70
CA ILE A 80 -12.94 12.80 -14.69
C ILE A 80 -12.08 13.85 -13.97
N LYS A 81 -10.75 13.88 -14.22
CA LYS A 81 -9.77 14.69 -13.47
C LYS A 81 -9.88 14.49 -11.95
N LYS A 82 -10.34 13.31 -11.53
CA LYS A 82 -10.34 12.92 -10.11
C LYS A 82 -9.04 12.20 -9.82
N GLU A 83 -8.48 12.46 -8.64
CA GLU A 83 -7.37 11.68 -8.13
C GLU A 83 -7.93 10.44 -7.44
N THR A 84 -7.70 9.30 -8.07
CA THR A 84 -7.96 7.96 -7.53
C THR A 84 -6.62 7.25 -7.37
N LEU A 85 -6.42 6.60 -6.23
CA LEU A 85 -5.22 5.84 -5.90
C LEU A 85 -5.53 4.34 -5.85
N ASN A 86 -4.73 3.56 -6.55
CA ASN A 86 -4.77 2.10 -6.53
C ASN A 86 -3.59 1.58 -5.72
N VAL A 87 -3.88 0.98 -4.57
CA VAL A 87 -2.88 0.30 -3.74
C VAL A 87 -2.48 -1.00 -4.44
N CYS A 88 -1.21 -1.09 -4.78
CA CYS A 88 -0.63 -2.18 -5.54
C CYS A 88 -0.06 -3.26 -4.63
N ILE A 89 0.70 -2.85 -3.61
CA ILE A 89 1.37 -3.74 -2.67
C ILE A 89 1.37 -3.07 -1.30
N VAL A 90 1.01 -3.81 -0.26
CA VAL A 90 1.27 -3.43 1.13
C VAL A 90 2.04 -4.56 1.78
N ALA A 91 3.12 -4.22 2.47
CA ALA A 91 3.97 -5.21 3.10
C ALA A 91 4.58 -4.64 4.37
N VAL A 92 4.53 -5.39 5.46
CA VAL A 92 5.13 -5.02 6.74
C VAL A 92 5.90 -6.22 7.31
N ALA A 93 7.09 -5.95 7.82
CA ALA A 93 7.97 -6.95 8.41
C ALA A 93 7.29 -7.70 9.56
N GLN A 94 7.76 -8.90 9.85
CA GLN A 94 7.36 -9.60 11.07
C GLN A 94 7.96 -8.89 12.28
N SER A 95 7.13 -8.12 12.99
CA SER A 95 7.55 -7.27 14.11
C SER A 95 6.37 -7.06 15.07
N PRO A 96 6.62 -6.88 16.39
CA PRO A 96 5.60 -6.44 17.33
C PRO A 96 4.90 -5.14 16.92
N LEU A 97 5.57 -4.31 16.10
CA LEU A 97 5.05 -3.03 15.60
C LEU A 97 4.24 -3.15 14.30
N ARG A 98 3.95 -4.37 13.82
CA ARG A 98 3.31 -4.59 12.51
C ARG A 98 1.98 -3.86 12.37
N ALA A 99 1.08 -4.01 13.34
CA ALA A 99 -0.25 -3.40 13.31
C ALA A 99 -0.17 -1.87 13.31
N GLU A 100 0.72 -1.30 14.13
CA GLU A 100 0.96 0.14 14.20
C GLU A 100 1.54 0.69 12.89
N ALA A 101 2.48 -0.03 12.26
CA ALA A 101 3.05 0.35 10.97
C ALA A 101 2.02 0.27 9.83
N LEU A 102 1.19 -0.78 9.78
CA LEU A 102 0.09 -0.88 8.81
C LEU A 102 -0.90 0.28 8.97
N SER A 103 -1.30 0.57 10.20
CA SER A 103 -2.22 1.67 10.50
C SER A 103 -1.64 3.01 10.07
N LEU A 104 -0.36 3.27 10.37
CA LEU A 104 0.32 4.52 9.98
C LEU A 104 0.42 4.69 8.45
N LEU A 105 0.70 3.61 7.70
CA LEU A 105 0.71 3.62 6.24
C LEU A 105 -0.67 3.99 5.67
N LEU A 106 -1.72 3.33 6.17
CA LEU A 106 -3.09 3.55 5.69
C LEU A 106 -3.63 4.94 6.06
N GLN A 107 -3.40 5.39 7.29
CA GLN A 107 -3.79 6.74 7.73
C GLN A 107 -3.13 7.82 6.87
N THR A 108 -1.85 7.65 6.55
CA THR A 108 -1.15 8.62 5.71
C THR A 108 -1.69 8.62 4.28
N LEU A 109 -2.02 7.44 3.73
CA LEU A 109 -2.65 7.35 2.42
C LEU A 109 -4.03 8.03 2.39
N VAL A 110 -4.87 7.75 3.40
CA VAL A 110 -6.21 8.35 3.58
C VAL A 110 -6.13 9.88 3.73
N SER A 111 -5.10 10.40 4.41
CA SER A 111 -4.90 11.83 4.59
C SER A 111 -4.72 12.61 3.28
N ARG A 112 -4.40 11.93 2.17
CA ARG A 112 -4.30 12.53 0.83
C ARG A 112 -5.66 12.96 0.26
N GLY A 113 -6.77 12.48 0.83
CA GLY A 113 -8.12 12.91 0.43
C GLY A 113 -8.55 12.46 -0.98
N ALA A 114 -7.83 11.51 -1.58
CA ALA A 114 -8.17 10.89 -2.86
C ALA A 114 -9.02 9.64 -2.65
N ALA A 115 -9.83 9.24 -3.64
CA ALA A 115 -10.48 7.91 -3.57
C ALA A 115 -9.41 6.82 -3.63
N ILE A 116 -9.54 5.77 -2.82
CA ILE A 116 -8.52 4.71 -2.73
C ILE A 116 -9.17 3.35 -2.96
N TYR A 117 -8.53 2.52 -3.78
CA TYR A 117 -8.87 1.11 -3.94
C TYR A 117 -7.69 0.24 -3.49
N ALA A 118 -7.98 -0.83 -2.77
CA ALA A 118 -6.99 -1.82 -2.35
C ALA A 118 -7.52 -3.23 -2.57
N SER A 119 -6.77 -4.07 -3.28
CA SER A 119 -7.11 -5.48 -3.47
C SER A 119 -6.40 -6.33 -2.42
N VAL A 120 -7.16 -7.15 -1.70
CA VAL A 120 -6.62 -8.07 -0.69
C VAL A 120 -6.85 -9.51 -1.12
N SER A 121 -5.80 -10.32 -1.08
CA SER A 121 -5.89 -11.77 -1.30
C SER A 121 -6.71 -12.43 -0.20
N ALA A 122 -7.49 -13.47 -0.53
CA ALA A 122 -8.18 -14.28 0.47
C ALA A 122 -7.20 -14.97 1.47
N ASP A 123 -5.95 -15.18 1.05
CA ASP A 123 -4.88 -15.77 1.85
C ASP A 123 -3.99 -14.72 2.55
N ASP A 124 -4.50 -13.50 2.79
CA ASP A 124 -3.76 -12.45 3.50
C ASP A 124 -3.35 -12.89 4.92
N LYS A 125 -2.04 -12.90 5.18
CA LYS A 125 -1.46 -13.26 6.49
C LYS A 125 -0.95 -12.06 7.27
N GLN A 126 -1.06 -10.84 6.72
CA GLN A 126 -0.58 -9.63 7.38
C GLN A 126 -1.68 -8.88 8.13
N GLY A 127 -2.96 -9.23 7.93
CA GLY A 127 -4.09 -8.56 8.56
C GLY A 127 -4.44 -7.23 7.88
N LEU A 128 -4.12 -7.11 6.59
CA LEU A 128 -4.41 -5.94 5.78
C LEU A 128 -5.93 -5.72 5.66
N ALA A 129 -6.72 -6.79 5.50
CA ALA A 129 -8.17 -6.68 5.41
C ALA A 129 -8.79 -6.02 6.66
N ASP A 130 -8.33 -6.40 7.85
CA ASP A 130 -8.83 -5.84 9.11
C ASP A 130 -8.32 -4.41 9.30
N ALA A 131 -7.05 -4.14 9.01
CA ALA A 131 -6.49 -2.79 9.05
C ALA A 131 -7.23 -1.82 8.09
N LEU A 132 -7.62 -2.28 6.90
CA LEU A 132 -8.42 -1.48 5.95
C LEU A 132 -9.79 -1.12 6.53
N LYS A 133 -10.51 -2.09 7.11
CA LYS A 133 -11.81 -1.85 7.75
C LYS A 133 -11.71 -0.87 8.91
N GLU A 134 -10.69 -1.02 9.76
CA GLU A 134 -10.42 -0.10 10.88
C GLU A 134 -10.14 1.34 10.41
N ASN A 135 -9.60 1.50 9.19
CA ASN A 135 -9.37 2.78 8.55
C ASN A 135 -10.55 3.26 7.67
N GLY A 136 -11.72 2.63 7.82
CA GLY A 136 -12.97 3.08 7.18
C GLY A 136 -13.14 2.66 5.72
N PHE A 137 -12.36 1.69 5.24
CA PHE A 137 -12.58 1.12 3.91
C PHE A 137 -13.79 0.17 3.93
N ALA A 138 -14.63 0.27 2.91
CA ALA A 138 -15.75 -0.63 2.68
C ALA A 138 -15.36 -1.73 1.67
N PRO A 139 -15.70 -3.00 1.93
CA PRO A 139 -15.54 -4.05 0.92
C PRO A 139 -16.54 -3.84 -0.22
N LEU A 140 -16.07 -4.07 -1.45
CA LEU A 140 -16.90 -4.18 -2.64
C LEU A 140 -17.14 -5.66 -2.92
N GLU A 141 -18.39 -6.01 -3.23
CA GLU A 141 -18.70 -7.37 -3.67
C GLU A 141 -17.97 -7.65 -5.00
N SER A 142 -17.20 -8.74 -5.03
CA SER A 142 -16.47 -9.21 -6.20
C SER A 142 -16.66 -10.70 -6.33
N GLU A 143 -16.88 -11.18 -7.56
CA GLU A 143 -16.91 -12.62 -7.88
C GLU A 143 -15.50 -13.24 -7.96
N SER A 144 -14.46 -12.45 -7.70
CA SER A 144 -13.06 -12.91 -7.76
C SER A 144 -12.59 -13.50 -6.42
N LYS A 145 -11.45 -14.20 -6.43
CA LYS A 145 -10.78 -14.68 -5.21
C LYS A 145 -10.15 -13.56 -4.37
N GLN A 146 -10.28 -12.30 -4.79
CA GLN A 146 -9.75 -11.13 -4.09
C GLN A 146 -10.91 -10.25 -3.63
N THR A 147 -10.80 -9.72 -2.42
CA THR A 147 -11.74 -8.72 -1.93
C THR A 147 -11.17 -7.34 -2.23
N ILE A 148 -11.93 -6.53 -2.96
CA ILE A 148 -11.57 -5.14 -3.23
C ILE A 148 -12.16 -4.29 -2.11
N TYR A 149 -11.33 -3.45 -1.51
CA TYR A 149 -11.72 -2.47 -0.50
C TYR A 149 -11.65 -1.08 -1.12
N LYS A 150 -12.62 -0.25 -0.79
CA LYS A 150 -12.74 1.13 -1.28
C LYS A 150 -12.85 2.11 -0.13
N TRP A 151 -12.12 3.21 -0.23
CA TRP A 151 -12.28 4.39 0.61
C TRP A 151 -12.59 5.61 -0.26
N GLU A 152 -13.47 6.48 0.21
CA GLU A 152 -13.78 7.77 -0.43
C GLU A 152 -13.65 8.90 0.60
N PRO A 153 -13.16 10.08 0.17
CA PRO A 153 -13.14 11.25 1.03
C PRO A 153 -14.57 11.63 1.44
N PRO A 154 -14.81 11.97 2.71
CA PRO A 154 -16.12 12.43 3.16
C PRO A 154 -16.53 13.68 2.35
N ALA A 155 -17.82 13.78 2.00
CA ALA A 155 -18.36 14.81 1.10
C ALA A 155 -18.07 16.27 1.53
N SER A 156 -17.66 16.51 2.79
CA SER A 156 -17.23 17.82 3.29
C SER A 156 -15.81 18.22 2.86
N ALA A 157 -14.94 17.26 2.48
CA ALA A 157 -13.57 17.53 2.03
C ALA A 157 -13.49 17.90 0.55
N ALA A 158 -14.49 17.56 -0.26
CA ALA A 158 -14.56 17.85 -1.69
C ALA A 158 -14.82 19.34 -2.03
N LYS A 159 -14.96 20.22 -1.02
CA LYS A 159 -15.23 21.65 -1.20
C LYS A 159 -14.02 22.56 -0.95
N ALA A 160 -12.84 22.02 -0.67
CA ALA A 160 -11.66 22.81 -0.27
C ALA A 160 -10.44 22.70 -1.21
N ALA A 161 -10.60 22.15 -2.43
CA ALA A 161 -9.56 22.13 -3.45
C ALA A 161 -9.95 23.02 -4.63
#